data_AF-A0A317HVV8-F1
#
_entry.id   AF-A0A317HVV8-F1
#
_cell.length_a   1.000
_cell.length_b   1.000
_cell.length_c   1.000
_cell.angle_alpha   90.00
_cell.angle_beta   90.00
_cell.angle_gamma   90.00
#
_symmetry.space_group_name_H-M   'P 1'
#
loop_
_entity.id
_entity.type
_entity.pdbx_description
1 polymer ?
#
loop_
_entity_poly.entity_id
_entity_poly.type
_entity_poly.pdbx_seq_one_letter_code
_entity_poly.pdbx_strand_id
1 'polypeptide(L)'
;MSNTYIVKHFLNRELSVKSTYDALLKAAKQFGPVKEDAKKTSIHLVRGSAFAGIAMRKSSLILTVKSPADVKSDRVLKREQASRNRWHLEFKRVAGCSWR
;
A
#
# COMPACT_ATOMS: atom_id res chain seq x y z
N MET A 1 10.59 -13.27 -13.80
CA MET A 1 11.64 -12.27 -13.55
C MET A 1 11.14 -11.32 -12.47
N SER A 2 11.68 -11.41 -11.26
CA SER A 2 11.33 -10.49 -10.18
C SER A 2 11.81 -9.09 -10.54
N ASN A 3 10.93 -8.10 -10.51
CA ASN A 3 11.27 -6.72 -10.81
C ASN A 3 12.29 -6.22 -9.76
N THR A 4 13.56 -6.07 -10.16
CA THR A 4 14.68 -5.70 -9.28
C THR A 4 14.40 -4.43 -8.47
N TYR A 5 13.56 -3.53 -8.98
CA TYR A 5 13.17 -2.31 -8.28
C TYR A 5 12.22 -2.57 -7.09
N ILE A 6 11.36 -3.57 -7.17
CA ILE A 6 10.47 -3.96 -6.06
C ILE A 6 11.28 -4.50 -4.88
N VAL A 7 12.26 -5.37 -5.16
CA VAL A 7 13.13 -5.96 -4.13
C VAL A 7 13.88 -4.89 -3.33
N LYS A 8 14.31 -3.81 -4.00
CA LYS A 8 15.02 -2.69 -3.34
C LYS A 8 14.22 -2.02 -2.23
N HIS A 9 12.89 -2.03 -2.29
CA HIS A 9 12.05 -1.44 -1.22
C HIS A 9 12.11 -2.21 0.10
N PHE A 10 12.52 -3.48 0.07
CA PHE A 10 12.61 -4.35 1.25
C PHE A 10 14.02 -4.43 1.84
N LEU A 11 15.02 -3.81 1.21
CA LEU A 11 16.37 -3.78 1.74
C LEU A 11 16.38 -3.05 3.10
N ASN A 12 17.05 -3.65 4.09
CA ASN A 12 17.13 -3.13 5.46
C ASN A 12 15.74 -2.88 6.09
N ARG A 13 14.77 -3.75 5.77
CA ARG A 13 13.45 -3.80 6.40
C ARG A 13 13.30 -5.12 7.14
N GLU A 14 12.45 -5.12 8.16
CA GLU A 14 12.11 -6.35 8.86
C GLU A 14 11.35 -7.31 7.92
N LEU A 15 11.54 -8.62 8.10
CA LEU A 15 10.86 -9.65 7.30
C LEU A 15 9.33 -9.53 7.38
N SER A 16 8.84 -9.10 8.55
CA SER A 16 7.43 -8.81 8.80
C SER A 16 6.85 -7.79 7.80
N VAL A 17 7.64 -6.83 7.34
CA VAL A 17 7.21 -5.82 6.35
C VAL A 17 6.93 -6.48 5.01
N LYS A 18 7.79 -7.41 4.57
CA LYS A 18 7.58 -8.18 3.35
C LYS A 18 6.34 -9.07 3.47
N SER A 19 6.17 -9.77 4.59
CA SER A 19 4.97 -10.59 4.83
C SER A 19 3.68 -9.77 4.81
N THR A 20 3.71 -8.58 5.42
CA THR A 20 2.55 -7.67 5.42
C THR A 20 2.25 -7.15 4.02
N TYR A 21 3.28 -6.79 3.26
CA TYR A 21 3.14 -6.42 1.84
C TYR A 21 2.53 -7.55 1.01
N ASP A 22 2.99 -8.79 1.19
CA ASP A 22 2.48 -9.95 0.44
C ASP A 22 1.00 -10.21 0.76
N ALA A 23 0.59 -10.03 2.03
CA ALA A 23 -0.81 -10.12 2.41
C ALA A 23 -1.65 -9.01 1.76
N LEU A 24 -1.15 -7.77 1.71
CA LEU A 24 -1.82 -6.66 1.01
C LEU A 24 -1.92 -6.93 -0.49
N LEU A 25 -0.86 -7.41 -1.12
CA LEU A 25 -0.85 -7.73 -2.55
C LEU A 25 -1.82 -8.87 -2.86
N LYS A 26 -1.88 -9.90 -2.02
CA LYS A 26 -2.84 -10.99 -2.13
C LYS A 26 -4.28 -10.49 -2.02
N ALA A 27 -4.57 -9.64 -1.05
CA ALA A 27 -5.90 -9.02 -0.91
C ALA A 27 -6.24 -8.13 -2.12
N ALA A 28 -5.29 -7.31 -2.58
CA ALA A 28 -5.50 -6.44 -3.74
C ALA A 28 -5.79 -7.22 -5.03
N LYS A 29 -5.15 -8.38 -5.23
CA LYS A 29 -5.37 -9.26 -6.38
C LYS A 29 -6.78 -9.88 -6.42
N GLN A 30 -7.54 -9.84 -5.33
CA GLN A 30 -8.96 -10.23 -5.33
C GLN A 30 -9.81 -9.28 -6.18
N PHE A 31 -9.35 -8.04 -6.42
CA PHE A 31 -10.03 -7.05 -7.29
C PHE A 31 -9.67 -7.21 -8.78
N GLY A 32 -8.95 -8.27 -9.16
CA GLY A 32 -8.55 -8.58 -10.54
C GLY A 32 -7.04 -8.40 -10.80
N PRO A 33 -6.63 -8.19 -12.07
CA PRO A 33 -5.22 -8.17 -12.44
C PRO A 33 -4.53 -6.88 -11.95
N VAL A 34 -3.92 -6.98 -10.76
CA VAL A 34 -3.11 -5.91 -10.16
C VAL A 34 -1.65 -6.08 -10.55
N LYS A 35 -1.05 -5.00 -11.05
CA LYS A 35 0.39 -4.89 -11.33
C LYS A 35 1.08 -4.04 -10.27
N GLU A 36 2.30 -4.42 -9.93
CA GLU A 36 3.19 -3.65 -9.07
C GLU A 36 4.05 -2.70 -9.93
N ASP A 37 4.09 -1.43 -9.57
CA ASP A 37 4.86 -0.38 -10.25
C ASP A 37 5.75 0.34 -9.22
N ALA A 38 7.04 0.05 -9.26
CA ALA A 38 8.02 0.60 -8.32
C ALA A 38 8.30 2.08 -8.64
N LYS A 39 8.09 2.95 -7.64
CA LYS A 39 8.53 4.35 -7.66
C LYS A 39 9.71 4.52 -6.72
N LYS A 40 10.35 5.70 -6.74
CA LYS A 40 11.55 5.96 -5.93
C LYS A 40 11.35 5.66 -4.44
N THR A 41 10.18 5.98 -3.89
CA THR A 41 9.90 5.94 -2.44
C THR A 41 8.76 5.00 -2.05
N SER A 42 8.02 4.47 -3.01
CA SER A 42 6.84 3.63 -2.78
C SER A 42 6.65 2.63 -3.92
N ILE A 43 5.84 1.61 -3.67
CA ILE A 43 5.34 0.70 -4.71
C ILE A 43 3.88 1.03 -4.96
N HIS A 44 3.51 1.29 -6.21
CA HIS A 44 2.12 1.49 -6.60
C HIS A 44 1.48 0.18 -7.03
N LEU A 45 0.23 -0.02 -6.61
CA LEU A 45 -0.64 -1.06 -7.15
C LEU A 45 -1.51 -0.44 -8.25
N VAL A 46 -1.50 -1.08 -9.41
CA VAL A 46 -2.09 -0.55 -10.65
C VAL A 46 -3.10 -1.53 -11.23
N ARG A 47 -4.28 -1.01 -11.57
CA ARG A 47 -5.31 -1.69 -12.38
C ARG A 47 -5.91 -0.67 -13.34
N GLY A 48 -5.34 -0.56 -14.54
CA GLY A 48 -5.58 0.54 -15.48
C GLY A 48 -4.93 1.86 -15.04
N SER A 49 -5.12 2.26 -13.77
CA SER A 49 -4.42 3.37 -13.12
C SER A 49 -3.96 2.99 -11.71
N ALA A 50 -3.04 3.77 -11.14
CA ALA A 50 -2.54 3.55 -9.78
C ALA A 50 -3.63 3.89 -8.76
N PHE A 51 -4.11 2.87 -8.05
CA PHE A 51 -5.18 2.98 -7.05
C PHE A 51 -4.67 2.90 -5.61
N ALA A 52 -3.48 2.33 -5.39
CA ALA A 52 -2.85 2.35 -4.07
C ALA A 52 -1.34 2.60 -4.18
N GLY A 53 -0.78 3.22 -3.16
CA GLY A 53 0.66 3.40 -2.97
C GLY A 53 1.09 2.83 -1.63
N ILE A 54 2.19 2.09 -1.61
CA ILE A 54 2.72 1.44 -0.41
C ILE A 54 4.14 1.93 -0.17
N ALA A 55 4.35 2.70 0.88
CA ALA A 55 5.66 3.15 1.32
C ALA A 55 6.18 2.27 2.47
N MET A 56 7.38 1.71 2.30
CA MET A 56 8.02 0.86 3.30
C MET A 56 8.72 1.70 4.37
N ARG A 57 8.50 1.36 5.63
CA ARG A 57 9.26 1.81 6.80
C ARG A 57 9.98 0.60 7.41
N LYS A 58 10.91 0.83 8.33
CA LYS A 58 11.76 -0.22 8.94
C LYS A 58 10.96 -1.43 9.43
N SER A 59 9.89 -1.17 10.20
CA SER A 59 9.02 -2.15 10.86
C SER A 59 7.53 -1.94 10.57
N SER A 60 7.20 -1.14 9.55
CA SER A 60 5.81 -0.81 9.20
C SER A 60 5.68 -0.48 7.73
N LEU A 61 4.44 -0.37 7.26
CA LEU A 61 4.10 0.18 5.96
C LEU A 61 3.09 1.31 6.11
N ILE A 62 3.13 2.22 5.16
CA ILE A 62 2.10 3.23 4.94
C ILE A 62 1.40 2.87 3.64
N LEU A 63 0.09 2.64 3.72
CA LEU A 63 -0.77 2.39 2.59
C LEU A 63 -1.59 3.64 2.32
N THR A 64 -1.51 4.17 1.11
CA THR A 64 -2.39 5.22 0.62
C THR A 64 -3.34 4.62 -0.40
N VAL A 65 -4.64 4.69 -0.16
CA VAL A 65 -5.68 4.24 -1.10
C VAL A 65 -6.33 5.44 -1.75
N LYS A 66 -6.47 5.39 -3.08
CA LYS A 66 -7.28 6.34 -3.84
C LYS A 66 -8.71 5.83 -3.90
N SER A 67 -9.66 6.66 -3.50
CA SER A 67 -11.07 6.32 -3.47
C SER A 67 -11.91 7.44 -4.09
N PRO A 68 -13.00 7.13 -4.79
CA PRO A 68 -13.95 8.15 -5.24
C PRO A 68 -14.73 8.79 -4.08
N ALA A 69 -14.78 8.12 -2.92
CA ALA A 69 -15.48 8.57 -1.73
C ALA A 69 -14.60 8.46 -0.47
N ASP A 70 -14.93 9.22 0.57
CA ASP A 70 -14.29 9.05 1.88
C ASP A 70 -14.61 7.68 2.49
N VAL A 71 -13.73 7.20 3.38
CA VAL A 71 -13.95 6.00 4.19
C VAL A 71 -13.88 6.40 5.67
N LYS A 72 -15.02 6.24 6.35
CA LYS A 72 -15.13 6.45 7.79
C LYS A 72 -14.61 5.20 8.51
N SER A 73 -13.42 5.32 9.07
CA SER A 73 -12.76 4.28 9.86
C SER A 73 -11.68 4.91 10.72
N ASP A 74 -11.56 4.44 11.96
CA ASP A 74 -10.50 4.85 12.90
C ASP A 74 -9.11 4.40 12.45
N ARG A 75 -9.05 3.47 11.49
CA ARG A 75 -7.80 3.00 10.90
C ARG A 75 -7.18 4.00 9.91
N VAL A 76 -7.96 5.00 9.46
CA VAL A 76 -7.47 6.05 8.58
C VAL A 76 -6.73 7.10 9.41
N LEU A 77 -5.44 7.24 9.18
CA LEU A 77 -4.59 8.22 9.85
C LEU A 77 -4.70 9.61 9.23
N LYS A 78 -4.79 9.67 7.90
CA LYS A 78 -4.89 10.93 7.16
C LYS A 78 -5.95 10.81 6.09
N ARG A 79 -6.77 11.85 5.99
CA ARG A 79 -7.77 12.04 4.93
C ARG A 79 -7.40 13.29 4.15
N GLU A 80 -7.32 13.15 2.84
CA GLU A 80 -7.07 14.28 1.96
C GLU A 80 -7.98 14.17 0.74
N GLN A 81 -8.86 15.16 0.55
CA GLN A 81 -9.69 15.26 -0.64
C GLN A 81 -8.92 16.02 -1.73
N ALA A 82 -8.30 15.28 -2.64
CA ALA A 82 -7.55 15.86 -3.77
C ALA A 82 -8.48 16.50 -4.81
N SER A 83 -9.72 16.02 -4.95
CA SER A 83 -10.79 16.67 -5.72
C SER A 83 -12.16 16.12 -5.30
N ARG A 84 -13.24 16.66 -5.89
CA ARG A 84 -14.64 16.29 -5.58
C ARG A 84 -14.85 14.76 -5.45
N ASN A 85 -14.28 13.99 -6.39
CA ASN A 85 -14.41 12.53 -6.46
C ASN A 85 -13.06 11.82 -6.30
N ARG A 86 -12.14 12.39 -5.51
CA ARG A 86 -10.82 11.80 -5.31
C ARG A 86 -10.32 12.05 -3.90
N TRP A 87 -10.32 10.98 -3.12
CA TRP A 87 -9.80 10.91 -1.77
C TRP A 87 -8.50 10.12 -1.74
N HIS A 88 -7.53 10.63 -1.00
CA HIS A 88 -6.33 9.91 -0.60
C HIS A 88 -6.47 9.57 0.88
N LEU A 89 -6.54 8.28 1.18
CA LEU A 89 -6.77 7.76 2.52
C LEU A 89 -5.52 7.02 2.96
N GLU A 90 -4.88 7.50 4.02
CA GLU A 90 -3.64 6.94 4.53
C GLU A 90 -3.90 6.02 5.73
N PHE A 91 -3.27 4.86 5.71
CA PHE A 91 -3.29 3.86 6.76
C PHE A 91 -1.85 3.50 7.11
N LYS A 92 -1.53 3.36 8.40
CA LYS A 92 -0.25 2.78 8.83
C LYS A 92 -0.49 1.42 9.44
N ARG A 93 0.33 0.46 9.07
CA ARG A 93 0.33 -0.86 9.69
C ARG A 93 1.72 -1.19 10.21
N VAL A 94 1.82 -1.42 11.52
CA VAL A 94 3.00 -2.04 12.13
C VAL A 94 3.05 -3.49 11.67
N ALA A 95 4.20 -3.88 11.14
CA ALA A 95 4.40 -5.20 10.59
C ALA A 95 4.51 -6.24 11.72
N GLY A 96 4.01 -7.45 11.50
CA GLY A 96 4.07 -8.54 12.49
C GLY A 96 3.02 -8.47 13.61
N CYS A 97 2.14 -7.46 13.62
CA CYS A 97 1.03 -7.42 14.57
C CYS A 97 -0.15 -8.26 14.06
N SER A 98 -0.60 -9.25 14.86
CA SER A 98 -1.76 -10.09 14.54
C SER A 98 -3.05 -9.25 14.42
N TRP A 99 -3.99 -9.71 13.61
CA TRP A 99 -5.25 -9.00 13.36
C TRP A 99 -6.19 -9.11 14.57
N ARG A 100 -6.63 -7.95 15.10
CA ARG A 100 -7.98 -7.70 15.65
C ARG A 100 -8.43 -6.36 15.09
#